data_AF-A0A7V2UJR6-F1
#
_entry.id   AF-A0A7V2UJR6-F1
#
_cell.length_a   1.000
_cell.length_b   1.000
_cell.length_c   1.000
_cell.angle_alpha   90.00
_cell.angle_beta   90.00
_cell.angle_gamma   90.00
#
_symmetry.space_group_name_H-M   'P 1'
#
loop_
_entity.id
_entity.type
_entity.pdbx_description
1 polymer ?
#
loop_
_entity_poly.entity_id
_entity_poly.type
_entity_poly.pdbx_seq_one_letter_code
_entity_poly.pdbx_strand_id
1 'polypeptide(L)'
;HINNPLGGMGMNGGVQDAFNLSAKLIQVLQEGAGDALLDRYERQRRAVAIEYVNADTQRNKKLIEERDPQARRKTHDELRTIAADPVASRNYLRKTSMIEALERAASIA
;
A
#
# COMPACT_ATOMS: atom_id res chain seq x y z
N HIS A 1 -1.13 -3.58 -12.18
CA HIS A 1 0.16 -4.26 -11.91
C HIS A 1 -0.10 -5.68 -11.40
N ILE A 2 0.85 -6.62 -11.54
CA ILE A 2 0.70 -8.01 -11.01
C ILE A 2 1.58 -8.15 -9.77
N ASN A 3 1.04 -8.75 -8.71
CA ASN A 3 1.73 -9.06 -7.47
C ASN A 3 1.24 -10.39 -6.91
N ASN A 4 1.98 -10.93 -5.92
CA ASN A 4 1.53 -12.10 -5.18
C ASN A 4 0.20 -11.79 -4.46
N PRO A 5 -0.83 -12.66 -4.54
CA PRO A 5 -2.13 -12.43 -3.90
C PRO A 5 -2.09 -12.38 -2.37
N LEU A 6 -0.99 -12.84 -1.74
CA LEU A 6 -0.85 -12.87 -0.29
C LEU A 6 -1.02 -11.48 0.34
N GLY A 7 -1.99 -11.36 1.25
CA GLY A 7 -2.30 -10.14 1.98
C GLY A 7 -3.26 -9.16 1.27
N GLY A 8 -3.84 -9.53 0.12
CA GLY A 8 -4.92 -8.74 -0.51
C GLY A 8 -4.53 -7.40 -1.11
N MET A 9 -3.23 -7.06 -1.13
CA MET A 9 -2.73 -5.74 -1.55
C MET A 9 -2.99 -5.43 -3.03
N GLY A 10 -3.14 -6.45 -3.88
CA GLY A 10 -3.40 -6.25 -5.31
C GLY A 10 -4.80 -5.66 -5.57
N MET A 11 -5.83 -6.17 -4.90
CA MET A 11 -7.20 -5.66 -5.02
C MET A 11 -7.32 -4.27 -4.41
N ASN A 12 -6.77 -4.06 -3.21
CA ASN A 12 -6.77 -2.75 -2.57
C ASN A 12 -6.06 -1.69 -3.42
N GLY A 13 -4.88 -2.04 -3.96
CA GLY A 13 -4.14 -1.19 -4.90
C GLY A 13 -4.97 -0.83 -6.13
N GLY A 14 -5.63 -1.80 -6.75
CA GLY A 14 -6.49 -1.57 -7.93
C GLY A 14 -7.70 -0.67 -7.66
N VAL A 15 -8.35 -0.80 -6.49
CA VAL A 15 -9.44 0.11 -6.09
C VAL A 15 -8.90 1.54 -5.94
N GLN A 16 -7.77 1.70 -5.26
CA GLN A 16 -7.14 3.01 -5.12
C GLN A 16 -6.67 3.61 -6.45
N ASP A 17 -6.18 2.78 -7.39
CA ASP A 17 -5.85 3.19 -8.76
C ASP A 17 -7.10 3.76 -9.46
N ALA A 18 -8.22 3.05 -9.39
CA ALA A 18 -9.47 3.46 -10.01
C ALA A 18 -9.99 4.80 -9.47
N PHE A 19 -9.99 4.98 -8.14
CA PHE A 19 -10.39 6.26 -7.52
C PHE A 19 -9.47 7.41 -7.93
N ASN A 20 -8.15 7.18 -7.99
CA ASN A 20 -7.20 8.22 -8.35
C ASN A 20 -7.32 8.61 -9.83
N LEU A 21 -7.48 7.62 -10.72
CA LEU A 21 -7.60 7.84 -12.15
C LEU A 21 -8.93 8.51 -12.52
N SER A 22 -10.05 8.02 -11.98
CA SER A 22 -11.38 8.57 -12.31
C SER A 22 -11.50 10.04 -11.96
N ALA A 23 -11.00 10.46 -10.79
CA ALA A 23 -10.98 11.86 -10.38
C ALA A 23 -10.19 12.77 -11.34
N LYS A 24 -9.12 12.27 -11.95
CA LYS A 24 -8.32 13.02 -12.93
C LYS A 24 -8.95 13.00 -14.32
N LEU A 25 -9.53 11.88 -14.72
CA LEU A 25 -10.27 11.78 -15.98
C LEU A 25 -11.45 12.75 -16.01
N ILE A 26 -12.17 12.92 -14.90
CA ILE A 26 -13.24 13.93 -14.79
C ILE A 26 -12.67 15.34 -15.02
N GLN A 27 -11.58 15.70 -14.34
CA GLN A 27 -10.92 17.00 -14.51
C GLN A 27 -10.50 17.28 -15.97
N VAL A 28 -9.91 16.27 -16.64
CA VAL A 28 -9.45 16.44 -18.03
C VAL A 28 -10.62 16.49 -19.01
N LEU A 29 -11.58 15.57 -18.90
CA LEU A 29 -12.65 15.41 -19.88
C LEU A 29 -13.79 16.41 -19.73
N GLN A 30 -14.04 16.89 -18.51
CA GLN A 30 -15.22 17.71 -18.18
C GLN A 30 -14.86 19.12 -17.69
N GLU A 31 -13.68 19.32 -17.10
CA GLU A 31 -13.30 20.58 -16.44
C GLU A 31 -12.18 21.34 -17.19
N GLY A 32 -11.68 20.78 -18.30
CA GLY A 32 -10.69 21.43 -19.15
C GLY A 32 -9.25 21.41 -18.60
N ALA A 33 -8.96 20.53 -17.64
CA ALA A 33 -7.60 20.36 -17.14
C ALA A 33 -6.67 19.73 -18.19
N GLY A 34 -5.38 20.04 -18.10
CA GLY A 34 -4.35 19.46 -18.99
C GLY A 34 -4.09 17.97 -18.73
N ASP A 35 -3.60 17.27 -19.75
CA ASP A 35 -3.27 15.84 -19.72
C ASP A 35 -2.11 15.48 -18.77
N ALA A 36 -1.29 16.45 -18.35
CA ALA A 36 -0.26 16.30 -17.32
C ALA A 36 -0.78 15.71 -15.99
N LEU A 37 -2.09 15.79 -15.72
CA LEU A 37 -2.71 15.07 -14.59
C LEU A 37 -2.56 13.54 -14.71
N LEU A 38 -2.55 13.00 -15.93
CA LEU A 38 -2.38 11.57 -16.19
C LEU A 38 -0.92 11.13 -15.95
N ASP A 39 0.06 11.99 -16.25
CA ASP A 39 1.46 11.76 -15.87
C ASP A 39 1.61 11.75 -14.35
N ARG A 40 0.88 12.63 -13.65
CA ARG A 40 0.80 12.60 -12.19
C ARG A 40 0.15 11.31 -11.68
N TYR A 41 -0.90 10.81 -12.32
CA TYR A 41 -1.47 9.51 -11.99
C TYR A 41 -0.42 8.40 -12.06
N GLU A 42 0.35 8.33 -13.15
CA GLU A 42 1.40 7.31 -13.28
C GLU A 42 2.41 7.43 -12.13
N ARG A 43 2.96 8.63 -11.89
CA ARG A 43 3.95 8.86 -10.83
C ARG A 43 3.41 8.45 -9.46
N GLN A 44 2.16 8.81 -9.16
CA GLN A 44 1.49 8.45 -7.91
C GLN A 44 1.33 6.94 -7.75
N ARG A 45 0.74 6.26 -8.75
CA ARG A 45 0.34 4.86 -8.62
C ARG A 45 1.50 3.89 -8.81
N ARG A 46 2.47 4.24 -9.66
CA ARG A 46 3.71 3.48 -9.81
C ARG A 46 4.53 3.48 -8.52
N ALA A 47 4.65 4.63 -7.84
CA ALA A 47 5.32 4.71 -6.55
C ALA A 47 4.64 3.80 -5.51
N VAL A 48 3.30 3.87 -5.38
CA VAL A 48 2.56 2.99 -4.45
C VAL A 48 2.74 1.51 -4.76
N ALA A 49 2.69 1.12 -6.04
CA ALA A 49 2.86 -0.28 -6.44
C ALA A 49 4.24 -0.83 -6.04
N ILE A 50 5.29 -0.03 -6.16
CA ILE A 50 6.66 -0.43 -5.83
C ILE A 50 6.92 -0.36 -4.32
N GLU A 51 6.63 0.78 -3.70
CA GLU A 51 6.99 1.09 -2.31
C GLU A 51 6.14 0.29 -1.29
N TYR A 52 4.87 0.00 -1.61
CA TYR A 52 3.93 -0.63 -0.68
C TYR A 52 3.47 -2.01 -1.16
N VAL A 53 2.80 -2.11 -2.31
CA VAL A 53 2.17 -3.38 -2.75
C VAL A 53 3.20 -4.49 -2.89
N ASN A 54 4.30 -4.24 -3.59
CA ASN A 54 5.36 -5.23 -3.78
C ASN A 54 6.13 -5.52 -2.47
N ALA A 55 6.44 -4.49 -1.69
CA ALA A 55 7.17 -4.65 -0.43
C ALA A 55 6.37 -5.47 0.60
N ASP A 56 5.08 -5.16 0.77
CA ASP A 56 4.22 -5.83 1.76
C ASP A 56 3.89 -7.26 1.34
N THR A 57 3.64 -7.51 0.06
CA THR A 57 3.38 -8.87 -0.44
C THR A 57 4.61 -9.77 -0.30
N GLN A 58 5.82 -9.24 -0.54
CA GLN A 58 7.06 -9.96 -0.28
C GLN A 58 7.28 -10.23 1.21
N ARG A 59 7.00 -9.25 2.08
CA ARG A 59 7.08 -9.42 3.53
C ARG A 59 6.11 -10.50 4.01
N ASN A 60 4.85 -10.43 3.60
CA ASN A 60 3.82 -11.40 3.98
C ASN A 60 4.18 -12.81 3.51
N LYS A 61 4.70 -12.93 2.28
CA LYS A 61 5.20 -14.21 1.77
C LYS A 61 6.29 -14.80 2.68
N LYS A 62 7.32 -14.01 3.01
CA LYS A 62 8.42 -14.45 3.89
C LYS A 62 7.91 -14.90 5.27
N LEU A 63 6.96 -14.17 5.85
CA LEU A 63 6.37 -14.52 7.14
C LEU A 63 5.62 -15.86 7.10
N ILE A 64 4.89 -16.12 6.01
CA ILE A 64 4.13 -17.36 5.83
C ILE A 64 5.05 -18.55 5.54
N GLU A 65 6.12 -18.33 4.78
CA GLU A 65 7.07 -19.39 4.40
C GLU A 65 8.08 -19.73 5.50
N GLU A 66 8.13 -18.97 6.59
CA GLU A 66 9.06 -19.19 7.69
C GLU A 66 8.81 -20.52 8.41
N ARG A 67 9.85 -21.35 8.50
CA ARG A 67 9.80 -22.68 9.08
C ARG A 67 10.54 -22.79 10.40
N ASP A 68 11.51 -21.91 10.67
CA ASP A 68 12.23 -21.89 11.93
C ASP A 68 11.29 -21.50 13.09
N PRO A 69 11.08 -22.40 14.07
CA PRO A 69 10.25 -22.10 15.24
C PRO A 69 10.74 -20.89 16.05
N GLN A 70 12.05 -20.65 16.12
CA GLN A 70 12.59 -19.51 16.86
C GLN A 70 12.29 -18.19 16.15
N ALA A 71 12.52 -18.13 14.83
CA ALA A 71 12.16 -16.99 14.01
C ALA A 71 10.66 -16.65 14.09
N ARG A 72 9.77 -17.65 13.96
CA ARG A 72 8.32 -17.43 14.10
C ARG A 72 7.92 -16.90 15.47
N ARG A 73 8.49 -17.47 16.53
CA ARG A 73 8.23 -17.03 17.91
C ARG A 73 8.65 -15.58 18.10
N LYS A 74 9.84 -15.20 17.62
CA LYS A 74 10.32 -13.83 17.65
C LYS A 74 9.35 -12.87 16.96
N THR A 75 8.89 -13.18 15.75
CA THR A 75 7.91 -12.34 15.05
C THR A 75 6.59 -12.22 15.82
N HIS A 76 6.09 -13.30 16.42
CA HIS A 76 4.89 -13.23 17.25
C HIS A 76 5.09 -12.40 18.52
N ASP A 77 6.27 -12.48 19.14
CA ASP A 77 6.64 -11.65 20.32
C ASP A 77 6.70 -10.16 19.94
N GLU A 78 7.28 -9.83 18.78
CA GLU A 78 7.32 -8.47 18.23
C GLU A 78 5.90 -7.94 17.96
N LEU A 79 5.03 -8.73 17.33
CA LEU A 79 3.63 -8.35 17.09
C LEU A 79 2.86 -8.13 18.39
N ARG A 80 3.09 -8.95 19.42
CA ARG A 80 2.50 -8.73 20.76
C ARG A 80 2.97 -7.43 21.38
N THR A 81 4.25 -7.10 21.24
CA THR A 81 4.82 -5.85 21.72
C THR A 81 4.19 -4.64 21.03
N ILE A 82 4.06 -4.69 19.70
CA ILE A 82 3.37 -3.66 18.91
C ILE A 82 1.91 -3.51 19.34
N ALA A 83 1.20 -4.63 19.55
CA ALA A 83 -0.20 -4.61 19.93
C ALA A 83 -0.45 -4.06 21.34
N ALA A 84 0.52 -4.19 22.25
CA ALA A 84 0.43 -3.70 23.61
C ALA A 84 0.64 -2.18 23.75
N ASP A 85 1.24 -1.52 22.76
CA ASP A 85 1.41 -0.07 22.70
C ASP A 85 0.38 0.55 21.73
N PRO A 86 -0.57 1.38 22.19
CA PRO A 86 -1.58 1.99 21.34
C PRO A 86 -1.03 2.81 20.17
N VAL A 87 0.11 3.49 20.36
CA VAL A 87 0.72 4.31 19.30
C VAL A 87 1.37 3.40 18.26
N ALA A 88 2.14 2.40 18.70
CA ALA A 88 2.74 1.42 17.80
C ALA A 88 1.68 0.62 17.03
N SER A 89 0.62 0.17 17.70
CA SER A 89 -0.53 -0.52 17.12
C SER A 89 -1.21 0.32 16.04
N ARG A 90 -1.51 1.59 16.34
CA ARG A 90 -2.09 2.52 15.36
C ARG A 90 -1.20 2.68 14.13
N ASN A 91 0.10 2.88 14.33
CA ASN A 91 1.04 3.06 13.23
C ASN A 91 1.16 1.79 12.37
N TYR A 92 1.21 0.62 13.02
CA TYR A 92 1.20 -0.67 12.33
C TYR A 92 -0.05 -0.83 11.46
N LEU A 93 -1.23 -0.57 12.02
CA LEU A 93 -2.50 -0.69 11.29
C LEU A 93 -2.57 0.30 10.13
N ARG A 94 -2.13 1.55 10.31
CA ARG A 94 -2.10 2.54 9.22
C ARG A 94 -1.25 2.07 8.04
N LYS A 95 -0.09 1.46 8.33
CA LYS A 95 0.76 0.86 7.31
C LYS A 95 0.08 -0.33 6.64
N THR A 96 -0.36 -1.33 7.41
CA THR A 96 -0.93 -2.57 6.85
C THR A 96 -2.28 -2.39 6.17
N SER A 97 -3.02 -1.33 6.50
CA SER A 97 -4.27 -0.97 5.84
C SER A 97 -4.07 0.00 4.65
N MET A 98 -2.83 0.18 4.19
CA MET A 98 -2.47 1.02 3.04
C MET A 98 -2.89 2.50 3.16
N ILE A 99 -3.12 3.01 4.38
CA ILE A 99 -3.47 4.41 4.61
C ILE A 99 -2.26 5.30 4.31
N GLU A 100 -1.08 4.90 4.79
CA GLU A 100 0.16 5.62 4.51
C GLU A 100 0.50 5.64 3.01
N ALA A 101 0.12 4.59 2.27
CA ALA A 101 0.30 4.53 0.82
C ALA A 101 -0.55 5.59 0.09
N LEU A 102 -1.77 5.84 0.56
CA LEU A 102 -2.63 6.91 0.04
C LEU A 102 -2.05 8.29 0.33
N GLU A 103 -1.56 8.51 1.56
CA GLU A 103 -0.91 9.76 1.95
C GLU A 103 0.36 10.02 1.12
N ARG A 104 1.15 8.97 0.89
CA ARG A 104 2.33 9.01 0.02
C ARG A 104 1.99 9.34 -1.42
N ALA A 105 0.91 8.77 -1.97
CA ALA A 105 0.44 9.11 -3.31
C ALA A 105 0.02 10.59 -3.37
N ALA A 106 -0.72 11.07 -2.39
CA ALA A 106 -1.20 12.45 -2.36
C ALA A 106 -0.05 13.49 -2.32
N SER A 107 1.07 13.16 -1.68
CA SER A 107 2.24 14.04 -1.59
C SER A 107 3.05 14.17 -2.89
N ILE A 108 2.82 13.30 -3.88
CA ILE A 108 3.46 13.38 -5.19
C ILE A 108 2.72 14.40 -6.04
N ALA A 109 3.40 15.51 -6.35
CA ALA A 109 3.00 16.53 -7.33
C ALA A 109 2.98 15.93 -8.73
#